data_AF-A0A0C2N1T2-F1
#
_entry.id   AF-A0A0C2N1T2-F1
#
_cell.length_a   1.000
_cell.length_b   1.000
_cell.length_c   1.000
_cell.angle_alpha   90.00
_cell.angle_beta   90.00
_cell.angle_gamma   90.00
#
_symmetry.space_group_name_H-M   'P 1'
#
loop_
_entity.id
_entity.type
_entity.pdbx_description
1 polymer ?
#
loop_
_entity_poly.entity_id
_entity_poly.type
_entity_poly.pdbx_seq_one_letter_code
_entity_poly.pdbx_strand_id
1 'polypeptide(L)'
;MSCYTQLTISESIMGDGDENIDDQFEAEYIKIRDSVLGNLVNITNIEAIGPGLLIAQYSMPNILNITVQNPSQFKDVNIEFDGFTELKIRTQLEGNIFKIIYYLTESDRSEFGIRITFMGQHIFGSPFHVTIVGNKRH
;
A
#
# COMPACT_ATOMS: atom_id res chain seq x y z
N MET A 1 28.29 5.64 -0.68
CA MET A 1 27.71 4.83 -1.77
C MET A 1 26.19 4.91 -1.65
N SER A 2 25.57 5.72 -2.49
CA SER A 2 24.16 5.58 -2.90
C SER A 2 24.09 6.20 -4.28
N CYS A 3 23.87 5.36 -5.29
CA CYS A 3 23.74 5.79 -6.68
C CYS A 3 22.26 6.05 -6.93
N TYR A 4 21.89 7.33 -7.06
CA TYR A 4 20.60 7.72 -7.62
C TYR A 4 20.83 7.99 -9.11
N THR A 5 20.27 7.15 -9.96
CA THR A 5 20.27 7.38 -11.40
C THR A 5 19.08 8.29 -11.73
N GLN A 6 19.35 9.55 -12.05
CA GLN A 6 18.36 10.41 -12.68
C GLN A 6 18.15 9.91 -14.12
N LEU A 7 16.92 9.52 -14.47
CA LEU A 7 16.52 9.30 -15.86
C LEU A 7 16.31 10.66 -16.52
N THR A 8 17.26 11.08 -17.34
CA THR A 8 17.07 12.18 -18.30
C THR A 8 16.53 11.57 -19.59
N ILE A 9 15.27 11.89 -19.93
CA ILE A 9 14.69 11.48 -21.22
C ILE A 9 15.20 12.48 -22.26
N SER A 10 16.12 12.05 -23.11
CA SER A 10 16.54 12.79 -24.30
C SER A 10 15.69 12.35 -25.49
N GLU A 11 14.80 13.23 -25.97
CA GLU A 11 14.13 13.07 -27.26
C GLU A 11 15.04 13.55 -28.39
N SER A 12 15.32 12.67 -29.37
CA SER A 12 15.79 12.97 -30.75
C SER A 12 16.32 11.66 -31.38
N ILE A 13 16.08 11.26 -32.64
CA ILE A 13 15.70 11.94 -33.89
C ILE A 13 15.03 10.91 -34.83
N MET A 14 14.15 11.39 -35.70
CA MET A 14 13.74 10.80 -36.99
C MET A 14 14.91 10.20 -37.79
N GLY A 15 14.70 9.04 -38.42
CA GLY A 15 15.61 8.48 -39.43
C GLY A 15 14.97 7.30 -40.16
N ASP A 16 14.71 7.49 -41.45
CA ASP A 16 14.08 6.54 -42.39
C ASP A 16 14.85 5.20 -42.49
N GLY A 17 14.14 4.08 -42.42
CA GLY A 17 14.73 2.75 -42.66
C GLY A 17 13.75 1.61 -42.39
N ASP A 18 13.50 0.80 -43.41
CA ASP A 18 12.49 -0.24 -43.54
C ASP A 18 12.49 -1.37 -42.48
N GLU A 19 11.27 -1.92 -42.33
CA GLU A 19 10.89 -3.26 -41.85
C GLU A 19 10.96 -3.60 -40.34
N ASN A 20 9.77 -3.53 -39.72
CA ASN A 20 9.20 -4.59 -38.86
C ASN A 20 9.92 -4.94 -37.55
N ILE A 21 10.59 -3.98 -36.92
CA ILE A 21 11.10 -4.15 -35.55
C ILE A 21 10.19 -3.44 -34.53
N ASP A 22 9.58 -2.32 -34.88
CA ASP A 22 8.73 -1.56 -33.95
C ASP A 22 7.45 -2.29 -33.55
N ASP A 23 6.80 -3.05 -34.43
CA ASP A 23 5.53 -3.72 -34.10
C ASP A 23 5.72 -4.87 -33.10
N GLN A 24 6.86 -5.57 -33.13
CA GLN A 24 7.15 -6.61 -32.13
C GLN A 24 7.59 -6.02 -30.80
N PHE A 25 8.39 -4.94 -30.81
CA PHE A 25 8.79 -4.25 -29.60
C PHE A 25 7.62 -3.52 -28.93
N GLU A 26 6.74 -2.88 -29.69
CA GLU A 26 5.50 -2.29 -29.17
C GLU A 26 4.53 -3.36 -28.69
N ALA A 27 4.37 -4.49 -29.40
CA ALA A 27 3.52 -5.58 -28.91
C ALA A 27 4.08 -6.23 -27.64
N GLU A 28 5.40 -6.36 -27.51
CA GLU A 28 6.07 -6.88 -26.32
C GLU A 28 6.05 -5.86 -25.17
N TYR A 29 6.26 -4.58 -25.46
CA TYR A 29 6.12 -3.48 -24.51
C TYR A 29 4.68 -3.35 -24.03
N ILE A 30 3.69 -3.45 -24.90
CA ILE A 30 2.26 -3.45 -24.55
C ILE A 30 1.93 -4.72 -23.77
N LYS A 31 2.50 -5.89 -24.09
CA LYS A 31 2.34 -7.10 -23.27
C LYS A 31 2.94 -6.96 -21.88
N ILE A 32 4.14 -6.42 -21.77
CA ILE A 32 4.81 -6.19 -20.50
C ILE A 32 4.07 -5.10 -19.73
N ARG A 33 3.70 -4.01 -20.39
CA ARG A 33 2.93 -2.91 -19.81
C ARG A 33 1.57 -3.41 -19.38
N ASP A 34 0.83 -4.18 -20.17
CA ASP A 34 -0.50 -4.70 -19.81
C ASP A 34 -0.41 -5.91 -18.87
N SER A 35 0.73 -6.61 -18.78
CA SER A 35 0.99 -7.61 -17.75
C SER A 35 1.40 -6.96 -16.43
N VAL A 36 2.19 -5.89 -16.46
CA VAL A 36 2.56 -5.08 -15.29
C VAL A 36 1.35 -4.28 -14.83
N LEU A 37 0.67 -3.57 -15.74
CA LEU A 37 -0.60 -2.87 -15.51
C LEU A 37 -1.73 -3.85 -15.15
N GLY A 38 -1.77 -5.05 -15.74
CA GLY A 38 -2.68 -6.14 -15.42
C GLY A 38 -2.44 -6.75 -14.04
N ASN A 39 -1.18 -6.80 -13.61
CA ASN A 39 -0.79 -7.06 -12.22
C ASN A 39 -0.94 -5.83 -11.31
N LEU A 40 -1.11 -4.63 -11.88
CA LEU A 40 -1.53 -3.41 -11.18
C LEU A 40 -3.05 -3.19 -11.27
N VAL A 41 -3.81 -4.07 -11.95
CA VAL A 41 -5.27 -4.14 -11.85
C VAL A 41 -5.53 -4.73 -10.47
N ASN A 42 -5.55 -3.84 -9.47
CA ASN A 42 -6.13 -4.03 -8.15
C ASN A 42 -6.44 -5.50 -7.81
N ILE A 43 -5.39 -6.33 -7.69
CA ILE A 43 -5.49 -7.80 -7.82
C ILE A 43 -6.33 -8.39 -6.68
N THR A 44 -6.40 -7.60 -5.61
CA THR A 44 -7.15 -7.87 -4.41
C THR A 44 -8.29 -6.86 -4.42
N ASN A 45 -9.54 -7.31 -4.56
CA ASN A 45 -10.77 -6.50 -4.47
C ASN A 45 -11.01 -5.96 -3.04
N ILE A 46 -9.97 -5.33 -2.49
CA ILE A 46 -9.82 -4.86 -1.13
C ILE A 46 -9.07 -3.54 -1.17
N GLU A 47 -9.53 -2.60 -0.37
CA GLU A 47 -8.92 -1.28 -0.28
C GLU A 47 -8.76 -0.93 1.20
N ALA A 48 -7.59 -0.40 1.56
CA ALA A 48 -7.35 0.14 2.89
C ALA A 48 -7.24 1.66 2.80
N ILE A 49 -8.11 2.36 3.53
CA ILE A 49 -8.17 3.82 3.55
C ILE A 49 -8.28 4.35 4.97
N GLY A 50 -7.79 5.57 5.18
CA GLY A 50 -8.00 6.29 6.43
C GLY A 50 -6.71 6.94 6.94
N PRO A 51 -6.85 7.94 7.82
CA PRO A 51 -5.72 8.70 8.33
C PRO A 51 -4.73 7.82 9.09
N GLY A 52 -5.21 6.75 9.75
CA GLY A 52 -4.39 5.81 10.50
C GLY A 52 -3.43 4.96 9.65
N LEU A 53 -3.46 5.06 8.32
CA LEU A 53 -2.48 4.43 7.42
C LEU A 53 -1.32 5.37 7.04
N LEU A 54 -1.39 6.65 7.44
CA LEU A 54 -0.38 7.66 7.13
C LEU A 54 0.15 8.31 8.39
N ILE A 55 -0.74 8.67 9.32
CA ILE A 55 -0.42 9.38 10.54
C ILE A 55 -1.12 8.73 11.72
N ALA A 56 -0.40 8.51 12.82
CA ALA A 56 -0.93 8.03 14.08
C ALA A 56 -0.63 9.00 15.21
N GLN A 57 -1.62 9.28 16.06
CA GLN A 57 -1.47 10.16 17.20
C GLN A 57 -1.47 9.38 18.52
N TYR A 58 -0.58 9.76 19.45
CA TYR A 58 -0.55 9.19 20.79
C TYR A 58 -1.82 9.53 21.58
N SER A 59 -2.27 8.56 22.39
CA SER A 59 -3.43 8.69 23.28
C SER A 59 -4.74 9.06 22.58
N MET A 60 -4.79 8.97 21.25
CA MET A 60 -5.94 9.27 20.41
C MET A 60 -6.31 8.04 19.57
N PRO A 61 -7.59 7.87 19.22
CA PRO A 61 -8.03 6.81 18.32
C PRO A 61 -7.52 7.08 16.91
N ASN A 62 -6.74 6.15 16.37
CA ASN A 62 -6.32 6.16 14.98
C ASN A 62 -7.19 5.20 14.20
N ILE A 63 -7.82 5.70 13.14
CA ILE A 63 -8.85 4.97 12.41
C ILE A 63 -8.34 4.66 11.01
N LEU A 64 -8.50 3.40 10.63
CA LEU A 64 -8.39 2.94 9.26
C LEU A 64 -9.56 2.02 8.94
N ASN A 65 -9.94 1.98 7.67
CA ASN A 65 -11.03 1.18 7.16
C ASN A 65 -10.50 0.26 6.07
N ILE A 66 -10.94 -0.98 6.12
CA ILE A 66 -10.71 -1.95 5.05
C ILE A 66 -12.06 -2.23 4.39
N THR A 67 -12.15 -1.96 3.10
CA THR A 67 -13.33 -2.26 2.30
C THR A 67 -13.06 -3.47 1.46
N VAL A 68 -13.95 -4.46 1.49
CA VAL A 68 -13.93 -5.65 0.64
C VAL A 68 -15.20 -5.71 -0.19
N GLN A 69 -15.17 -6.37 -1.35
CA GLN A 69 -16.39 -6.56 -2.14
C GLN A 69 -17.44 -7.42 -1.43
N ASN A 70 -17.01 -8.46 -0.73
CA ASN A 70 -17.91 -9.38 -0.04
C ASN A 70 -17.48 -9.56 1.43
N PRO A 71 -18.38 -9.37 2.43
CA PRO A 71 -18.04 -9.51 3.85
C PRO A 71 -17.42 -10.87 4.21
N SER A 72 -17.73 -11.94 3.48
CA SER A 72 -17.13 -13.26 3.71
C SER A 72 -15.61 -13.31 3.47
N GLN A 73 -15.06 -12.32 2.75
CA GLN A 73 -13.64 -12.21 2.44
C GLN A 73 -12.80 -11.62 3.59
N PHE A 74 -13.43 -11.03 4.62
CA PHE A 74 -12.70 -10.48 5.76
C PHE A 74 -11.87 -11.53 6.51
N LYS A 75 -12.25 -12.81 6.45
CA LYS A 75 -11.48 -13.92 7.04
C LYS A 75 -10.09 -14.11 6.40
N ASP A 76 -9.93 -13.66 5.16
CA ASP A 76 -8.71 -13.82 4.39
C ASP A 76 -7.81 -12.56 4.49
N VAL A 77 -8.21 -11.58 5.31
CA VAL A 77 -7.46 -10.35 5.60
C VAL A 77 -6.62 -10.57 6.86
N ASN A 78 -5.32 -10.34 6.74
CA ASN A 78 -4.39 -10.31 7.86
C ASN A 78 -3.76 -8.91 7.99
N ILE A 79 -3.56 -8.47 9.23
CA ILE A 79 -3.07 -7.13 9.57
C ILE A 79 -2.01 -7.27 10.64
N GLU A 80 -0.83 -6.72 10.35
CA GLU A 80 0.31 -6.74 11.25
C GLU A 80 0.84 -5.34 11.46
N PHE A 81 1.16 -5.03 12.71
CA PHE A 81 1.77 -3.77 13.13
C PHE A 81 3.25 -4.03 13.42
N ASP A 82 4.12 -3.63 12.50
CA ASP A 82 5.56 -3.83 12.62
C ASP A 82 6.20 -2.77 13.51
N GLY A 83 7.04 -3.20 14.44
CA GLY A 83 7.85 -2.30 15.26
C GLY A 83 7.12 -1.66 16.44
N PHE A 84 5.90 -2.13 16.76
CA PHE A 84 5.18 -1.75 17.97
C PHE A 84 5.18 -2.90 18.99
N THR A 85 5.48 -2.59 20.25
CA THR A 85 5.53 -3.60 21.33
C THR A 85 4.14 -3.90 21.90
N GLU A 86 3.33 -2.87 22.15
CA GLU A 86 1.97 -3.03 22.64
C GLU A 86 1.04 -2.01 21.99
N LEU A 87 -0.13 -2.49 21.52
CA LEU A 87 -1.10 -1.66 20.81
C LEU A 87 -2.52 -2.16 21.12
N LYS A 88 -3.43 -1.25 21.42
CA LYS A 88 -4.83 -1.59 21.71
C LYS A 88 -5.64 -1.44 20.44
N ILE A 89 -6.23 -2.55 19.97
CA ILE A 89 -7.05 -2.57 18.75
C ILE A 89 -8.51 -2.79 19.13
N ARG A 90 -9.40 -2.06 18.47
CA ARG A 90 -10.84 -2.30 18.42
C ARG A 90 -11.27 -2.39 16.97
N THR A 91 -12.16 -3.32 16.68
CA THR A 91 -12.65 -3.57 15.32
C THR A 91 -14.16 -3.52 15.30
N GLN A 92 -14.72 -3.00 14.21
CA GLN A 92 -16.16 -2.95 13.98
C GLN A 92 -16.45 -3.26 12.51
N LEU A 93 -17.37 -4.19 12.29
CA LEU A 93 -17.83 -4.55 10.96
C LEU A 93 -19.17 -3.85 10.66
N GLU A 94 -19.21 -3.04 9.62
CA GLU A 94 -20.39 -2.32 9.14
C GLU A 94 -20.59 -2.64 7.65
N GLY A 95 -21.34 -3.71 7.36
CA GLY A 95 -21.55 -4.19 5.99
C GLY A 95 -20.26 -4.67 5.33
N ASN A 96 -19.81 -3.95 4.30
CA ASN A 96 -18.59 -4.24 3.53
C ASN A 96 -17.36 -3.49 4.03
N ILE A 97 -17.48 -2.80 5.17
CA ILE A 97 -16.43 -1.97 5.75
C ILE A 97 -16.02 -2.56 7.09
N PHE A 98 -14.73 -2.88 7.23
CA PHE A 98 -14.12 -3.28 8.48
C PHE A 98 -13.32 -2.10 9.04
N LYS A 99 -13.92 -1.43 10.01
CA LYS A 99 -13.36 -0.28 10.71
C LYS A 99 -12.44 -0.77 11.81
N ILE A 100 -11.19 -0.33 11.78
CA ILE A 100 -10.16 -0.66 12.74
C ILE A 100 -9.75 0.63 13.43
N ILE A 101 -9.87 0.62 14.76
CA ILE A 101 -9.53 1.71 15.64
C ILE A 101 -8.40 1.22 16.52
N TYR A 102 -7.23 1.84 16.41
CA TYR A 102 -6.09 1.49 17.23
C TYR A 102 -5.58 2.65 18.07
N TYR A 103 -5.06 2.33 19.25
CA TYR A 103 -4.52 3.28 20.20
C TYR A 103 -3.08 2.93 20.50
N LEU A 104 -2.19 3.91 20.32
CA LEU A 104 -0.79 3.80 20.70
C LEU A 104 -0.68 3.98 22.21
N THR A 105 -0.16 2.96 22.90
CA THR A 105 0.09 3.01 24.35
C THR A 105 1.46 3.59 24.63
N GLU A 106 2.51 2.98 24.06
CA GLU A 106 3.88 3.45 24.17
C GLU A 106 4.69 3.09 22.92
N SER A 107 5.47 4.04 22.41
CA SER A 107 6.50 3.77 21.41
C SER A 107 7.62 4.78 21.58
N ASP A 108 8.83 4.33 21.36
CA ASP A 108 10.08 5.09 21.26
C ASP A 108 10.41 5.48 19.80
N ARG A 109 9.55 5.10 18.87
CA ARG A 109 9.72 5.31 17.43
C ARG A 109 8.95 6.53 16.96
N SER A 110 9.43 7.14 15.88
CA SER A 110 8.73 8.17 15.12
C SER A 110 7.83 7.61 14.03
N GLU A 111 8.00 6.33 13.66
CA GLU A 111 7.25 5.68 12.59
C GLU A 111 7.13 4.17 12.83
N PHE A 112 6.12 3.56 12.21
CA PHE A 112 5.91 2.13 12.20
C PHE A 112 5.26 1.67 10.89
N GLY A 113 5.36 0.38 10.61
CA GLY A 113 4.76 -0.22 9.42
C GLY A 113 3.43 -0.89 9.74
N ILE A 114 2.44 -0.72 8.86
CA ILE A 114 1.23 -1.56 8.84
C ILE A 114 1.29 -2.44 7.60
N ARG A 115 1.39 -3.76 7.81
CA ARG A 115 1.27 -4.74 6.73
C ARG A 115 -0.17 -5.23 6.67
N ILE A 116 -0.76 -5.18 5.49
CA ILE A 116 -2.10 -5.70 5.23
C ILE A 116 -1.96 -6.67 4.07
N THR A 117 -2.34 -7.92 4.30
CA THR A 117 -2.31 -8.96 3.29
C THR A 117 -3.70 -9.55 3.11
N PHE A 118 -4.08 -9.83 1.87
CA PHE A 118 -5.32 -10.50 1.50
C PHE A 118 -4.98 -11.81 0.77
N MET A 119 -5.51 -12.93 1.26
CA MET A 119 -5.22 -14.28 0.73
C MET A 119 -3.70 -14.57 0.63
N GLY A 120 -2.92 -14.04 1.56
CA GLY A 120 -1.46 -14.20 1.61
C GLY A 120 -0.66 -13.26 0.68
N GLN A 121 -1.31 -12.33 -0.04
CA GLN A 121 -0.66 -11.33 -0.88
C GLN A 121 -0.81 -9.93 -0.31
N HIS A 122 0.19 -9.07 -0.47
CA HIS A 122 0.11 -7.67 -0.06
C HIS A 122 -0.96 -6.93 -0.88
N ILE A 123 -1.80 -6.17 -0.19
CA ILE A 123 -2.74 -5.26 -0.87
C ILE A 123 -1.99 -4.05 -1.42
N PHE A 124 -2.60 -3.33 -2.35
CA PHE A 124 -2.02 -2.10 -2.88
C PHE A 124 -1.71 -1.11 -1.75
N GLY A 125 -0.47 -0.58 -1.74
CA GLY A 125 0.03 0.34 -0.72
C GLY A 125 0.64 -0.31 0.52
N SER A 126 0.48 -1.63 0.70
CA SER A 126 1.17 -2.35 1.78
C SER A 126 2.65 -2.61 1.43
N PRO A 127 3.61 -2.43 2.35
CA PRO A 127 3.45 -1.90 3.72
C PRO A 127 3.18 -0.39 3.76
N PHE A 128 2.24 0.00 4.62
CA PHE A 128 1.92 1.40 4.89
C PHE A 128 2.88 1.94 5.94
N HIS A 129 3.55 3.04 5.63
CA HIS A 129 4.48 3.70 6.53
C HIS A 129 3.75 4.81 7.29
N VAL A 130 3.57 4.62 8.59
CA VAL A 130 2.78 5.50 9.44
C VAL A 130 3.68 6.36 10.30
N THR A 131 3.55 7.68 10.16
CA THR A 131 4.27 8.65 10.99
C THR A 131 3.53 8.87 12.31
N ILE A 132 4.24 8.78 13.42
CA ILE A 132 3.69 9.02 14.74
C ILE A 132 3.84 10.51 15.09
N VAL A 133 2.72 11.14 15.47
CA VAL A 133 2.66 12.55 15.85
C VAL A 133 2.16 12.71 17.29
N GLY A 134 2.68 13.74 17.97
CA GLY A 134 2.34 14.06 19.36
C GLY A 134 3.40 13.59 20.35
N ASN A 135 3.42 14.23 21.52
CA ASN A 135 4.40 13.93 22.56
C ASN A 135 3.95 12.73 23.40
N LYS A 136 4.82 11.72 23.54
CA LYS A 136 4.74 10.75 24.64
C LYS A 136 4.76 11.57 25.93
N ARG A 137 3.61 11.66 26.63
CA ARG A 137 3.57 12.35 27.92
C ARG A 137 4.42 11.53 28.88
N HIS A 138 5.54 12.14 29.28
CA HIS A 138 6.58 11.54 30.11
C HIS A 138 6.17 11.51 31.57
#